data_AF-A0A1B6ET75-F1
#
_entry.id   AF-A0A1B6ET75-F1
#
_cell.length_a   1.000
_cell.length_b   1.000
_cell.length_c   1.000
_cell.angle_alpha   90.00
_cell.angle_beta   90.00
_cell.angle_gamma   90.00
#
_symmetry.space_group_name_H-M   'P 1'
#
loop_
_entity.id
_entity.type
_entity.pdbx_description
1 polymer ?
#
loop_
_entity_poly.entity_id
_entity_poly.type
_entity_poly.pdbx_seq_one_letter_code
_entity_poly.pdbx_strand_id
1 'polypeptide(L)'
;MPGLCSVCKKDVGSDSDYITCSGRCKCVFHLRCTGVTTEPHKTRGAKKDWVCNNCKTKIQLDANEKDNKPQSVSKEMLVQILNEFKSEVLLSSITMVSSLRSLKSLYKCSQIP
;
A
#
# COMPACT_ATOMS: atom_id res chain seq x y z
N MET A 1 27.20 -2.30 -23.42
CA MET A 1 27.29 -1.56 -24.69
C MET A 1 26.09 -0.63 -24.76
N PRO A 2 26.26 0.64 -25.17
CA PRO A 2 25.15 1.56 -25.30
C PRO A 2 24.28 1.07 -26.48
N GLY A 3 23.01 0.81 -26.20
CA GLY A 3 22.11 0.12 -27.11
C GLY A 3 21.32 1.06 -28.00
N LEU A 4 20.20 0.57 -28.54
CA LEU A 4 19.25 1.39 -29.28
C LEU A 4 18.42 2.24 -28.32
N CYS A 5 18.28 3.52 -28.64
CA CYS A 5 17.38 4.42 -27.91
C CYS A 5 15.95 3.92 -28.05
N SER A 6 15.27 3.71 -26.92
CA SER A 6 13.91 3.14 -26.92
C SER A 6 12.82 4.11 -27.41
N VAL A 7 13.18 5.34 -27.80
CA VAL A 7 12.28 6.33 -28.42
C VAL A 7 12.46 6.34 -29.94
N CYS A 8 13.68 6.61 -30.42
CA CYS A 8 13.93 6.79 -31.85
C CYS A 8 14.52 5.56 -32.55
N LYS A 9 14.83 4.48 -31.79
CA LYS A 9 15.42 3.23 -32.26
C LYS A 9 16.78 3.39 -32.97
N LYS A 10 17.46 4.53 -32.78
CA LYS A 10 18.83 4.76 -33.27
C LYS A 10 19.84 4.42 -32.20
N ASP A 11 21.05 4.04 -32.62
CA ASP A 11 22.16 3.77 -31.71
C ASP A 11 22.48 4.96 -30.80
N VAL A 12 22.70 4.63 -29.54
CA VAL A 12 23.23 5.53 -28.54
C VAL A 12 24.75 5.37 -28.62
N GLY A 13 25.42 6.25 -29.34
CA GLY A 13 26.89 6.20 -29.44
C GLY A 13 27.55 6.41 -28.07
N SER A 14 28.75 5.87 -27.89
CA SER A 14 29.53 5.97 -26.64
C SER A 14 29.77 7.42 -26.19
N ASP A 15 29.85 8.37 -27.14
CA ASP A 15 30.10 9.79 -26.89
C ASP A 15 28.80 10.63 -26.82
N SER A 16 27.63 10.00 -26.94
CA SER A 16 26.36 10.71 -26.89
C SER A 16 25.83 10.77 -25.46
N ASP A 17 25.34 11.93 -25.03
CA ASP A 17 24.67 12.06 -23.73
C ASP A 17 23.44 11.14 -23.67
N TYR A 18 23.54 10.08 -22.85
CA TYR A 18 22.47 9.11 -22.64
C TYR A 18 22.12 8.94 -21.17
N ILE A 19 20.91 8.43 -20.95
CA ILE A 19 20.40 8.09 -19.63
C ILE A 19 19.76 6.71 -19.67
N THR A 20 20.00 5.93 -18.64
CA THR A 20 19.39 4.62 -18.45
C THR A 20 18.23 4.75 -17.48
N CYS A 21 17.09 4.16 -17.81
CA CYS A 21 15.95 4.12 -16.91
C CYS A 21 16.26 3.25 -15.70
N SER A 22 16.13 3.79 -14.49
CA SER A 22 16.29 3.04 -13.23
C SER A 22 15.06 2.19 -12.88
N GLY A 23 13.99 2.27 -13.68
CA GLY A 23 12.80 1.44 -13.56
C GLY A 23 12.97 0.03 -14.17
N ARG A 24 11.86 -0.72 -14.22
CA ARG A 24 11.86 -2.14 -14.66
C ARG A 24 12.38 -2.37 -16.08
N CYS A 25 12.22 -1.40 -16.99
CA CYS A 25 12.60 -1.60 -18.39
C CYS A 25 14.12 -1.57 -18.61
N LYS A 26 14.89 -0.88 -17.74
CA LYS A 26 16.35 -0.70 -17.86
C LYS A 26 16.83 -0.24 -19.25
N CYS A 27 15.92 0.36 -20.03
CA CYS A 27 16.18 0.83 -21.38
C CYS A 27 17.08 2.07 -21.38
N VAL A 28 17.79 2.28 -22.49
CA VAL A 28 18.65 3.44 -22.72
C VAL A 28 17.94 4.46 -23.61
N PHE A 29 18.16 5.74 -23.33
CA PHE A 29 17.55 6.85 -24.04
C PHE A 29 18.57 7.96 -24.27
N HIS A 30 18.55 8.59 -25.45
CA HIS A 30 19.26 9.85 -25.64
C HIS A 30 18.64 10.93 -24.74
N LEU A 31 19.46 11.78 -24.12
CA LEU A 31 18.95 12.91 -23.32
C LEU A 31 18.01 13.83 -24.13
N ARG A 32 18.30 14.02 -25.42
CA ARG A 32 17.45 14.81 -26.33
C ARG A 32 16.09 14.17 -26.57
N CYS A 33 15.99 12.85 -26.54
CA CYS A 33 14.73 12.13 -26.74
C CYS A 33 13.85 12.10 -25.49
N THR A 34 14.40 12.39 -24.30
CA THR A 34 13.67 12.34 -23.04
C THR A 34 13.12 13.70 -22.60
N GLY A 35 13.45 14.77 -23.32
CA GLY A 35 13.07 16.14 -22.97
C GLY A 35 13.74 16.64 -21.68
N VAL A 36 14.78 15.96 -21.20
CA VAL A 36 15.54 16.37 -20.02
C VAL A 36 16.44 17.53 -20.44
N THR A 37 16.03 18.75 -20.12
CA THR A 37 16.90 19.92 -20.24
C THR A 37 18.05 19.75 -19.25
N THR A 38 19.26 19.60 -19.77
CA THR A 38 20.49 19.57 -18.97
C THR A 38 20.68 20.95 -18.36
N GLU A 39 20.03 21.24 -17.24
CA GLU A 39 20.49 22.32 -16.39
C GLU A 39 21.84 21.88 -15.81
N PRO A 40 22.94 22.61 -16.09
CA PRO A 40 24.31 22.17 -15.81
C PRO A 40 24.61 21.96 -14.32
N HIS A 41 23.70 22.37 -13.43
CA HIS A 41 23.86 22.31 -11.98
C HIS A 41 23.14 21.15 -11.28
N LYS A 42 22.41 20.29 -12.00
CA LYS A 42 21.76 19.14 -11.36
C LYS A 42 22.75 17.99 -11.22
N THR A 43 23.23 17.86 -9.99
CA THR A 43 24.16 16.86 -9.44
C THR A 43 23.97 15.46 -10.04
N ARG A 44 25.08 14.71 -10.12
CA ARG A 44 25.16 13.29 -10.53
C ARG A 44 24.06 12.38 -9.94
N GLY A 45 23.45 12.77 -8.81
CA GLY A 45 22.30 12.10 -8.21
C GLY A 45 21.01 12.16 -9.04
N ALA A 46 20.69 13.29 -9.69
CA ALA A 46 19.45 13.43 -10.46
C ALA A 46 19.40 12.53 -11.72
N LYS A 47 20.57 12.17 -12.28
CA LYS A 47 20.67 11.19 -13.37
C LYS A 47 20.48 9.75 -12.89
N LYS A 48 20.75 9.45 -11.61
CA LYS A 48 20.73 8.09 -11.05
C LYS A 48 19.31 7.58 -10.79
N ASP A 49 18.36 8.47 -10.53
CA ASP A 49 16.96 8.11 -10.22
C ASP A 49 15.98 8.42 -11.36
N TRP A 50 16.48 8.65 -12.58
CA TRP A 50 15.61 8.94 -13.71
C TRP A 50 14.85 7.70 -14.19
N VAL A 51 13.55 7.87 -14.39
CA VAL A 51 12.63 6.82 -14.86
C VAL A 51 11.90 7.32 -16.10
N CYS A 52 11.83 6.50 -17.15
CA CYS A 52 11.13 6.86 -18.38
C CYS A 52 9.61 6.96 -18.18
N ASN A 53 8.92 7.70 -19.04
CA ASN A 53 7.48 7.91 -18.92
C ASN A 53 6.69 6.60 -18.90
N ASN A 54 7.07 5.59 -19.70
CA ASN A 54 6.41 4.27 -19.66
C ASN A 54 6.53 3.59 -18.29
N CYS A 55 7.68 3.69 -17.63
CA CYS A 55 7.85 3.16 -16.28
C CYS A 55 7.13 4.02 -15.24
N LYS A 56 7.07 5.35 -15.41
CA LYS A 56 6.25 6.24 -14.55
C LYS A 56 4.76 5.90 -14.63
N THR A 57 4.22 5.69 -15.84
CA THR A 57 2.82 5.31 -16.04
C THR A 57 2.52 3.92 -15.49
N LYS A 58 3.44 2.96 -15.61
CA LYS A 58 3.26 1.65 -14.97
C LYS A 58 3.28 1.74 -13.45
N ILE A 59 4.19 2.54 -12.87
CA ILE A 59 4.15 2.83 -11.43
C ILE A 59 2.81 3.45 -11.04
N GLN A 60 2.23 4.32 -11.86
CA GLN A 60 0.89 4.89 -11.62
C GLN A 60 -0.21 3.82 -11.73
N LEU A 61 -0.12 2.85 -12.64
CA LEU A 61 -1.08 1.74 -12.72
C LEU A 61 -0.92 0.75 -11.55
N ASP A 62 0.32 0.41 -11.18
CA ASP A 62 0.61 -0.39 -9.98
C ASP A 62 0.25 0.36 -8.68
N ALA A 63 0.27 1.70 -8.70
CA ALA A 63 -0.15 2.56 -7.58
C ALA A 63 -1.66 2.81 -7.56
N ASN A 64 -2.35 2.72 -8.70
CA ASN A 64 -3.81 2.80 -8.79
C ASN A 64 -4.47 1.45 -8.45
N GLU A 65 -3.72 0.34 -8.53
CA GLU A 65 -4.09 -0.92 -7.83
C GLU A 65 -3.77 -0.86 -6.31
N LYS A 66 -3.20 0.26 -5.84
CA LYS A 66 -3.02 0.61 -4.42
C LYS A 66 -3.87 1.81 -3.97
N ASP A 67 -5.01 2.04 -4.63
CA ASP A 67 -6.17 2.68 -3.98
C ASP A 67 -6.97 1.71 -3.08
N ASN A 68 -6.33 0.61 -2.64
CA ASN A 68 -6.45 0.16 -1.26
C ASN A 68 -5.33 0.79 -0.43
N LYS A 69 -5.33 2.12 -0.30
CA LYS A 69 -4.81 2.73 0.93
C LYS A 69 -5.60 2.06 2.05
N PRO A 70 -5.00 1.40 3.07
CA PRO A 70 -5.78 1.01 4.23
C PRO A 70 -6.40 2.30 4.74
N GLN A 71 -7.71 2.43 4.57
CA GLN A 71 -8.50 3.50 5.14
C GLN A 71 -8.03 3.56 6.58
N SER A 72 -7.35 4.65 6.95
CA SER A 72 -6.76 4.78 8.27
C SER A 72 -7.94 4.69 9.23
N VAL A 73 -8.12 3.52 9.82
CA VAL A 73 -9.23 3.29 10.75
C VAL A 73 -8.97 4.25 11.89
N SER A 74 -9.86 5.21 12.05
CA SER A 74 -9.70 6.22 13.09
C SER A 74 -9.78 5.52 14.44
N LYS A 75 -9.06 6.03 15.44
CA LYS A 75 -9.08 5.44 16.79
C LYS A 75 -10.50 5.38 17.34
N GLU A 76 -11.33 6.36 16.96
CA GLU A 76 -12.73 6.49 17.33
C GLU A 76 -13.56 5.33 16.75
N MET A 77 -13.33 4.94 15.49
CA MET A 77 -14.02 3.81 14.88
C MET A 77 -13.63 2.47 15.53
N LEU A 78 -12.35 2.27 15.85
CA LEU A 78 -11.92 1.06 16.58
C LEU A 78 -12.53 0.99 17.98
N VAL A 79 -12.60 2.13 18.68
CA VAL A 79 -13.22 2.21 20.00
C VAL A 79 -14.72 1.92 19.93
N GLN A 80 -15.41 2.39 18.89
CA GLN A 80 -16.82 2.07 18.68
C GLN A 80 -17.05 0.57 18.47
N ILE A 81 -16.29 -0.06 17.58
CA ILE A 81 -16.39 -1.51 17.32
C ILE A 81 -16.08 -2.33 18.59
N LEU A 82 -15.03 -1.94 19.33
CA LEU A 82 -14.68 -2.60 20.60
C LEU A 82 -15.78 -2.47 21.65
N ASN A 83 -16.42 -1.30 21.74
CA ASN A 83 -17.49 -1.07 22.70
C ASN A 83 -18.77 -1.84 22.35
N GLU A 84 -19.11 -1.92 21.07
CA GLU A 84 -20.25 -2.68 20.58
C GLU A 84 -20.08 -4.17 20.92
N PHE A 85 -18.94 -4.76 20.54
CA PHE A 85 -18.61 -6.15 20.86
C PHE A 85 -18.59 -6.42 22.37
N LYS A 86 -18.02 -5.49 23.17
CA LYS A 86 -17.99 -5.61 24.63
C LYS A 86 -19.40 -5.64 25.22
N SER A 87 -20.33 -4.86 24.67
CA SER A 87 -21.72 -4.81 25.17
C SER A 87 -22.47 -6.12 24.94
N GLU A 88 -22.32 -6.73 23.76
CA GLU A 88 -22.94 -8.02 23.43
C GLU A 88 -22.43 -9.15 24.32
N VAL A 89 -21.10 -9.22 24.52
CA VAL A 89 -20.48 -10.23 25.38
C VAL A 89 -20.93 -10.05 26.83
N LEU A 90 -21.01 -8.81 27.33
CA LEU A 90 -21.47 -8.55 28.69
C LEU A 90 -22.94 -8.95 28.88
N LEU A 91 -23.83 -8.59 27.96
CA LEU A 91 -25.24 -8.97 28.04
C LEU A 91 -25.43 -10.50 27.98
N SER A 92 -24.70 -11.18 27.10
CA SER A 92 -24.70 -12.64 27.04
C SER A 92 -24.21 -13.26 28.36
N SER A 93 -23.13 -12.72 28.95
CA SER A 93 -22.62 -13.22 30.23
C SER A 93 -23.61 -13.03 31.39
N ILE A 94 -24.28 -11.87 31.45
CA ILE A 94 -25.28 -11.55 32.50
C ILE A 94 -26.48 -12.49 32.39
N THR A 95 -26.97 -12.72 31.18
CA THR A 95 -28.13 -13.61 30.95
C THR A 95 -27.78 -15.06 31.32
N MET A 96 -26.60 -15.56 30.92
CA MET A 96 -26.15 -16.89 31.32
C MET A 96 -26.04 -17.05 32.84
N VAL A 97 -25.41 -16.09 33.53
CA VAL A 97 -25.28 -16.12 35.00
C VAL A 97 -26.64 -16.07 35.69
N SER A 98 -27.58 -15.29 35.15
CA SER A 98 -28.94 -15.19 35.68
C SER A 98 -29.69 -16.51 35.53
N SER A 99 -29.61 -17.14 34.36
CA SER A 99 -30.18 -18.47 34.11
C SER A 99 -29.60 -19.54 35.03
N LEU A 100 -28.27 -19.55 35.21
CA LEU A 100 -27.61 -20.49 36.14
C LEU A 100 -28.04 -20.26 37.59
N ARG A 101 -28.25 -19.00 38.01
CA ARG A 101 -28.76 -18.66 39.34
C ARG A 101 -30.19 -19.19 39.53
N SER A 102 -31.05 -19.03 38.54
CA SER A 102 -32.43 -19.53 38.57
C SER A 102 -32.46 -21.07 38.66
N LEU A 103 -31.67 -21.76 37.84
CA LEU A 103 -31.56 -23.23 37.89
C LEU A 103 -31.03 -23.71 39.24
N LYS A 104 -30.02 -23.03 39.80
CA LYS A 104 -29.50 -23.34 41.13
C LYS A 104 -30.56 -23.17 42.22
N SER A 105 -31.44 -22.17 42.08
CA SER A 105 -32.57 -21.97 43.01
C SER A 105 -33.59 -23.10 42.91
N LEU A 106 -33.94 -23.51 41.70
CA LEU A 106 -34.89 -24.60 41.46
C LEU A 106 -34.36 -25.94 41.99
N TYR A 107 -33.07 -26.23 41.74
CA TYR A 107 -32.42 -27.43 42.24
C TYR A 107 -32.45 -27.50 43.77
N LYS A 108 -32.18 -26.38 44.46
CA LYS A 108 -32.26 -26.31 45.93
C LYS A 108 -33.68 -26.57 46.46
N CYS A 109 -34.73 -26.10 45.78
CA CYS A 109 -36.11 -26.38 46.19
C CYS A 109 -36.50 -27.85 46.00
N SER A 110 -35.92 -28.54 45.00
CA SER A 110 -36.20 -29.96 44.75
C SER A 110 -35.51 -30.94 45.72
N GLN A 111 -34.60 -30.45 46.58
CA GLN A 111 -33.86 -31.25 47.56
C GLN A 111 -34.39 -31.12 49.00
N ILE A 112 -35.54 -30.47 49.20
CA ILE A 112 -36.20 -30.38 50.51
C ILE A 112 -37.11 -31.61 50.64
N PRO A 113 -36.91 -32.50 51.65
CA PRO A 113 -37.73 -33.69 51.84
C PRO A 113 -39.18 -33.38 52.23
#